data_AF-A0A7M7P5K8-F1
#
_entry.id   AF-A0A7M7P5K8-F1
#
_cell.length_a   1.000
_cell.length_b   1.000
_cell.length_c   1.000
_cell.angle_alpha   90.00
_cell.angle_beta   90.00
_cell.angle_gamma   90.00
#
_symmetry.space_group_name_H-M   'P 1'
#
loop_
_entity.id
_entity.type
_entity.pdbx_description
1 polymer ?
#
loop_
_entity_poly.entity_id
_entity_poly.type
_entity_poly.pdbx_seq_one_letter_code
_entity_poly.pdbx_strand_id
1 'polypeptide(L)'
;MSPSADKYKSFKMAASMVQSVTKDKTIKHEVFPSFLERYFTAKYQIDTNGKTAEDFCILQHSNKICVITVAGGHPIVRDKMKVEKVDFQVTANTNRMDNKVIGKNKKGAQNLQSESILCKVHCSGGKSYTIYSCIKGKLVEVNEILFSHPQLLVEKPNTEGYVAIILVRLSDYDSQFQRLISEDEYGEVLSSRANELDRPETLTLEGGKHAGNDPPT
;
A
#
# COMPACT_ATOMS: atom_id res chain seq x y z
N MET A 1 -11.86 -85.71 7.46
CA MET A 1 -11.84 -85.41 6.01
C MET A 1 -11.47 -83.94 5.84
N SER A 2 -10.32 -83.66 5.23
CA SER A 2 -9.73 -82.31 5.13
C SER A 2 -9.39 -82.00 3.68
N PRO A 3 -10.09 -81.07 3.00
CA PRO A 3 -9.65 -80.50 1.73
C PRO A 3 -8.67 -79.35 2.03
N SER A 4 -7.39 -79.52 1.73
CA SER A 4 -6.80 -79.23 0.42
C SER A 4 -6.46 -77.74 0.26
N ALA A 5 -5.23 -77.41 0.65
CA ALA A 5 -4.62 -76.12 0.38
C ALA A 5 -4.08 -76.12 -1.06
N ASP A 6 -4.63 -75.24 -1.91
CA ASP A 6 -3.94 -74.66 -3.08
C ASP A 6 -4.90 -73.73 -3.84
N LYS A 7 -4.87 -72.42 -3.54
CA LYS A 7 -5.63 -71.45 -4.36
C LYS A 7 -5.21 -69.97 -4.36
N TYR A 8 -3.95 -69.65 -4.06
CA TYR A 8 -3.41 -68.31 -4.37
C TYR A 8 -2.07 -68.38 -5.08
N LYS A 9 -2.12 -68.33 -6.42
CA LYS A 9 -0.95 -68.24 -7.29
C LYS A 9 -0.36 -66.83 -7.18
N SER A 10 0.87 -66.72 -6.67
CA SER A 10 1.54 -65.43 -6.48
C SER A 10 1.82 -64.73 -7.81
N PHE A 11 1.03 -63.70 -8.14
CA PHE A 11 1.33 -62.78 -9.23
C PHE A 11 2.30 -61.70 -8.72
N LYS A 12 3.61 -61.93 -8.91
CA LYS A 12 4.61 -60.87 -8.73
C LYS A 12 4.46 -59.84 -9.84
N MET A 13 3.75 -58.75 -9.57
CA MET A 13 3.87 -57.53 -10.34
C MET A 13 5.25 -56.92 -10.08
N ALA A 14 6.15 -57.02 -11.05
CA ALA A 14 7.40 -56.29 -11.03
C ALA A 14 7.10 -54.81 -11.26
N ALA A 15 7.04 -54.02 -10.18
CA ALA A 15 6.95 -52.58 -10.26
C ALA A 15 8.26 -52.03 -10.86
N SER A 16 8.28 -51.86 -12.19
CA SER A 16 9.30 -51.06 -12.85
C SER A 16 9.13 -49.62 -12.37
N MET A 17 9.97 -49.19 -11.42
CA MET A 17 10.00 -47.80 -11.00
C MET A 17 10.45 -46.95 -12.20
N VAL A 18 9.53 -46.14 -12.73
CA VAL A 18 9.87 -45.08 -13.67
C VAL A 18 10.82 -44.13 -12.94
N GLN A 19 12.07 -44.04 -13.42
CA GLN A 19 13.04 -43.12 -12.86
C GLN A 19 12.58 -41.67 -13.08
N SER A 20 12.75 -40.82 -12.07
CA SER A 20 12.42 -39.39 -12.20
C SER A 20 13.21 -38.76 -13.34
N VAL A 21 12.54 -37.97 -14.19
CA VAL A 21 13.15 -37.32 -15.36
C VAL A 21 13.92 -36.04 -14.98
N THR A 22 13.99 -35.69 -13.69
CA THR A 22 14.87 -34.65 -13.16
C THR A 22 16.32 -35.14 -13.11
N LYS A 23 16.96 -35.20 -14.28
CA LYS A 23 18.43 -35.05 -14.37
C LYS A 23 18.81 -33.70 -13.75
N ASP A 24 19.94 -33.62 -13.07
CA ASP A 24 20.47 -32.41 -12.43
C ASP A 24 20.38 -31.16 -13.32
N LYS A 25 19.30 -30.41 -13.13
CA LYS A 25 19.25 -29.00 -13.42
C LYS A 25 19.45 -28.31 -12.09
N THR A 26 20.62 -27.69 -11.91
CA THR A 26 20.84 -26.71 -10.86
C THR A 26 19.67 -25.74 -10.88
N ILE A 27 18.80 -25.79 -9.87
CA ILE A 27 17.67 -24.89 -9.78
C ILE A 27 18.27 -23.51 -9.59
N LYS A 28 18.27 -22.71 -10.67
CA LYS A 28 18.45 -21.27 -10.53
C LYS A 28 17.36 -20.85 -9.54
N HIS A 29 17.74 -20.21 -8.45
CA HIS A 29 16.79 -19.56 -7.55
C HIS A 29 16.16 -18.37 -8.31
N GLU A 30 15.24 -18.68 -9.21
CA GLU A 30 14.33 -17.71 -9.77
C GLU A 30 13.50 -17.19 -8.60
N VAL A 31 13.72 -15.92 -8.25
CA VAL A 31 12.98 -15.24 -7.20
C VAL A 31 11.54 -15.17 -7.68
N PHE A 32 10.71 -16.06 -7.16
CA PHE A 32 9.29 -16.08 -7.51
C PHE A 32 8.64 -14.79 -7.01
N PRO A 33 7.97 -14.01 -7.89
CA PRO A 33 7.38 -12.74 -7.49
C PRO A 33 6.36 -12.93 -6.37
N SER A 34 6.18 -11.93 -5.51
CA SER A 34 5.19 -11.98 -4.44
C SER A 34 3.75 -12.03 -4.98
N PHE A 35 2.77 -12.28 -4.10
CA PHE A 35 1.36 -12.21 -4.49
C PHE A 35 0.98 -10.81 -5.01
N LEU A 36 1.56 -9.75 -4.46
CA LEU A 36 1.29 -8.39 -4.91
C LEU A 36 1.83 -8.16 -6.31
N GLU A 37 3.12 -8.46 -6.54
CA GLU A 37 3.79 -8.32 -7.85
C GLU A 37 3.10 -9.12 -8.98
N ARG A 38 2.46 -10.26 -8.67
CA ARG A 38 1.76 -11.09 -9.68
C ARG A 38 0.39 -10.55 -10.10
N TYR A 39 -0.32 -9.88 -9.19
CA TYR A 39 -1.74 -9.58 -9.35
C TYR A 39 -2.07 -8.09 -9.33
N PHE A 40 -1.16 -7.25 -8.84
CA PHE A 40 -1.36 -5.82 -8.68
C PHE A 40 -0.25 -5.02 -9.37
N THR A 41 -0.63 -3.90 -9.98
CA THR A 41 0.30 -2.85 -10.41
C THR A 41 0.30 -1.76 -9.35
N ALA A 42 1.47 -1.38 -8.82
CA ALA A 42 1.58 -0.25 -7.90
C ALA A 42 1.49 1.07 -8.68
N LYS A 43 0.68 2.00 -8.14
CA LYS A 43 0.50 3.36 -8.65
C LYS A 43 0.49 4.34 -7.50
N TYR A 44 1.07 5.53 -7.66
CA TYR A 44 1.32 6.44 -6.56
C TYR A 44 0.66 7.80 -6.78
N GLN A 45 0.06 8.32 -5.70
CA GLN A 45 -0.38 9.71 -5.60
C GLN A 45 0.60 10.40 -4.66
N ILE A 46 1.37 11.36 -5.18
CA ILE A 46 2.32 12.15 -4.40
C ILE A 46 1.72 13.45 -3.90
N ASP A 47 2.33 14.00 -2.83
CA ASP A 47 2.13 15.35 -2.31
C ASP A 47 0.65 15.75 -2.12
N THR A 48 -0.14 14.81 -1.59
CA THR A 48 -1.61 14.85 -1.63
C THR A 48 -2.18 16.09 -0.96
N ASN A 49 -3.07 16.80 -1.66
CA ASN A 49 -3.65 18.07 -1.21
C ASN A 49 -2.61 19.14 -0.83
N GLY A 50 -1.46 19.16 -1.52
CA GLY A 50 -0.39 20.13 -1.31
C GLY A 50 0.48 19.86 -0.08
N LYS A 51 0.39 18.65 0.49
CA LYS A 51 1.18 18.26 1.66
C LYS A 51 2.39 17.44 1.26
N THR A 52 3.58 18.00 1.45
CA THR A 52 4.85 17.38 1.05
C THR A 52 5.03 15.98 1.65
N ALA A 53 5.28 15.01 0.77
CA ALA A 53 5.46 13.59 1.07
C ALA A 53 4.28 12.89 1.77
N GLU A 54 3.08 13.46 1.91
CA GLU A 54 1.88 12.69 2.27
C GLU A 54 1.40 11.88 1.03
N ASP A 55 2.20 10.89 0.65
CA ASP A 55 2.02 10.07 -0.54
C ASP A 55 1.26 8.76 -0.24
N PHE A 56 0.46 8.30 -1.20
CA PHE A 56 -0.32 7.06 -1.09
C PHE A 56 0.00 6.11 -2.24
N CYS A 57 -0.07 4.81 -1.95
CA CYS A 57 0.09 3.75 -2.92
C CYS A 57 -1.28 3.09 -3.19
N ILE A 58 -1.58 2.90 -4.46
CA ILE A 58 -2.81 2.35 -5.01
C ILE A 58 -2.43 1.07 -5.73
N LEU A 59 -2.67 -0.07 -5.09
CA LEU A 59 -2.43 -1.38 -5.68
C LEU A 59 -3.60 -1.71 -6.60
N GLN A 60 -3.37 -1.62 -7.91
CA GLN A 60 -4.36 -1.75 -8.98
C GLN A 60 -4.46 -3.20 -9.47
N HIS A 61 -5.59 -3.87 -9.26
CA HIS A 61 -5.86 -5.19 -9.81
C HIS A 61 -6.57 -5.12 -11.18
N SER A 62 -6.37 -6.13 -12.03
CA SER A 62 -6.95 -6.21 -13.39
C SER A 62 -8.48 -6.10 -13.44
N ASN A 63 -9.16 -6.64 -12.43
CA ASN A 63 -10.62 -6.58 -12.25
C ASN A 63 -11.16 -5.22 -11.72
N LYS A 64 -10.34 -4.16 -11.73
CA LYS A 64 -10.71 -2.79 -11.33
C LYS A 64 -10.96 -2.60 -9.82
N ILE A 65 -10.62 -3.61 -9.01
CA ILE A 65 -10.42 -3.45 -7.58
C ILE A 65 -9.08 -2.76 -7.35
N CYS A 66 -9.07 -1.82 -6.42
CA CYS A 66 -7.90 -1.08 -6.02
C CYS A 66 -7.78 -1.10 -4.49
N VAL A 67 -6.59 -1.42 -3.98
CA VAL A 67 -6.32 -1.39 -2.54
C VAL A 67 -5.53 -0.12 -2.24
N ILE A 68 -6.02 0.69 -1.30
CA ILE A 68 -5.39 1.93 -0.87
C ILE A 68 -4.49 1.63 0.33
N THR A 69 -3.23 2.03 0.22
CA THR A 69 -2.18 1.84 1.21
C THR A 69 -1.38 3.13 1.39
N VAL A 70 -0.65 3.24 2.50
CA VAL A 70 0.24 4.37 2.73
C VAL A 70 1.59 4.08 2.06
N ALA A 71 2.11 5.00 1.25
CA ALA A 71 3.36 4.75 0.53
C ALA A 71 4.58 4.77 1.45
N GLY A 72 5.64 4.05 1.09
CA GLY A 72 6.85 3.91 1.92
C GLY A 72 7.57 5.22 2.25
N GLY A 73 7.46 6.24 1.38
CA GLY A 73 8.02 7.58 1.62
C GLY A 73 7.19 8.46 2.55
N HIS A 74 5.94 8.08 2.85
CA HIS A 74 5.05 8.86 3.69
C HIS A 74 5.60 8.96 5.12
N PRO A 75 5.64 10.16 5.77
CA PRO A 75 6.23 10.35 7.10
C PRO A 75 5.83 9.31 8.16
N ILE A 76 4.53 8.95 8.26
CA ILE A 76 4.02 7.84 9.09
C ILE A 76 4.85 6.55 8.96
N VAL A 77 5.12 6.10 7.73
CA VAL A 77 5.80 4.83 7.42
C VAL A 77 7.32 5.02 7.47
N ARG A 78 7.83 6.04 6.77
CA ARG A 78 9.26 6.37 6.68
C ARG A 78 9.90 6.59 8.05
N ASP A 79 9.25 7.40 8.89
CA ASP A 79 9.74 7.77 10.22
C ASP A 79 9.31 6.72 11.29
N LYS A 80 8.68 5.62 10.86
CA LYS A 80 8.16 4.52 11.69
C LYS A 80 7.35 5.01 12.90
N MET A 81 6.44 5.94 12.64
CA MET A 81 5.66 6.61 13.68
C MET A 81 4.86 5.59 14.51
N LYS A 82 4.80 5.78 15.82
CA LYS A 82 3.88 5.03 16.68
C LYS A 82 2.46 5.54 16.46
N VAL A 83 1.58 4.68 15.98
CA VAL A 83 0.16 4.99 15.74
C VAL A 83 -0.65 4.63 16.99
N GLU A 84 -1.37 5.61 17.53
CA GLU A 84 -2.16 5.46 18.76
C GLU A 84 -3.62 5.14 18.44
N LYS A 85 -4.15 5.68 17.34
CA LYS A 85 -5.54 5.44 16.90
C LYS A 85 -5.68 5.66 15.39
N VAL A 86 -6.46 4.80 14.73
CA VAL A 86 -7.03 5.07 13.40
C VAL A 86 -8.53 5.29 13.56
N ASP A 87 -9.02 6.44 13.09
CA ASP A 87 -10.42 6.86 13.22
C ASP A 87 -11.12 6.91 11.85
N PHE A 88 -12.10 6.03 11.66
CA PHE A 88 -12.93 5.97 10.46
C PHE A 88 -14.15 6.92 10.51
N GLN A 89 -14.35 7.67 11.60
CA GLN A 89 -15.32 8.75 11.71
C GLN A 89 -14.78 10.02 11.02
N VAL A 90 -14.99 10.09 9.71
CA VAL A 90 -14.40 11.15 8.88
C VAL A 90 -15.14 12.49 9.01
N THR A 91 -16.47 12.46 9.17
CA THR A 91 -17.31 13.63 9.47
C THR A 91 -18.34 13.27 10.56
N ALA A 92 -19.09 14.25 11.08
CA ALA A 92 -20.18 13.98 12.03
C ALA A 92 -21.23 12.98 11.50
N ASN A 93 -21.47 12.97 10.19
CA ASN A 93 -22.51 12.17 9.54
C ASN A 93 -21.95 11.01 8.69
N THR A 94 -20.66 10.67 8.83
CA THR A 94 -20.02 9.64 7.99
C THR A 94 -18.92 8.92 8.75
N ASN A 95 -19.20 7.67 9.11
CA ASN A 95 -18.20 6.67 9.44
C ASN A 95 -17.97 5.76 8.22
N ARG A 96 -16.73 5.34 7.96
CA ARG A 96 -16.43 4.38 6.89
C ARG A 96 -16.68 2.92 7.26
N MET A 97 -16.74 2.59 8.55
CA MET A 97 -17.11 1.25 9.04
C MET A 97 -18.62 0.96 8.84
N ASP A 98 -19.47 2.00 8.79
CA ASP A 98 -20.91 1.88 8.51
C ASP A 98 -21.23 1.51 7.02
N ASN A 99 -20.25 1.08 6.24
CA ASN A 99 -20.37 0.83 4.80
C ASN A 99 -21.10 -0.49 4.47
N LYS A 100 -22.41 -0.42 4.22
CA LYS A 100 -23.27 -1.59 4.01
C LYS A 100 -23.32 -2.04 2.53
N VAL A 101 -22.27 -2.70 2.08
CA VAL A 101 -22.12 -3.18 0.69
C VAL A 101 -22.82 -4.52 0.46
N ILE A 102 -23.83 -4.56 -0.42
CA ILE A 102 -24.56 -5.79 -0.75
C ILE A 102 -24.62 -6.09 -2.25
N GLY A 103 -24.52 -7.40 -2.58
CA GLY A 103 -24.74 -7.96 -3.91
C GLY A 103 -23.68 -7.61 -4.98
N LYS A 104 -23.83 -8.21 -6.17
CA LYS A 104 -22.90 -8.00 -7.32
C LYS A 104 -22.75 -6.53 -7.70
N ASN A 105 -23.85 -5.76 -7.66
CA ASN A 105 -23.86 -4.34 -8.01
C ASN A 105 -23.29 -3.42 -6.92
N LYS A 106 -22.83 -3.96 -5.78
CA LYS A 106 -22.29 -3.20 -4.64
C LYS A 106 -23.27 -2.07 -4.24
N LYS A 107 -24.53 -2.45 -3.97
CA LYS A 107 -25.59 -1.53 -3.52
C LYS A 107 -25.33 -1.18 -2.06
N GLY A 108 -25.63 0.05 -1.64
CA GLY A 108 -25.35 0.55 -0.29
C GLY A 108 -23.89 0.96 -0.04
N ALA A 109 -22.98 0.68 -0.98
CA ALA A 109 -21.60 1.17 -0.91
C ALA A 109 -21.52 2.70 -0.91
N GLN A 110 -20.71 3.25 -0.02
CA GLN A 110 -20.39 4.67 0.01
C GLN A 110 -19.65 5.04 -1.29
N ASN A 111 -20.09 6.10 -1.96
CA ASN A 111 -19.39 6.63 -3.14
C ASN A 111 -18.29 7.59 -2.66
N LEU A 112 -17.08 7.39 -3.18
CA LEU A 112 -15.91 8.20 -2.88
C LEU A 112 -15.51 9.02 -4.12
N GLN A 113 -15.01 10.24 -3.89
CA GLN A 113 -14.17 10.99 -4.81
C GLN A 113 -12.69 10.80 -4.43
N SER A 114 -11.74 11.21 -5.26
CA SER A 114 -10.30 11.04 -4.98
C SER A 114 -9.87 11.72 -3.67
N GLU A 115 -10.48 12.86 -3.35
CA GLU A 115 -10.23 13.71 -2.19
C GLU A 115 -11.04 13.28 -0.96
N SER A 116 -11.84 12.21 -1.06
CA SER A 116 -12.64 11.71 0.06
C SER A 116 -11.76 11.12 1.14
N ILE A 117 -11.91 11.59 2.38
CA ILE A 117 -11.20 11.03 3.54
C ILE A 117 -11.66 9.59 3.79
N LEU A 118 -10.72 8.68 4.00
CA LEU A 118 -10.94 7.30 4.45
C LEU A 118 -10.87 7.19 5.97
N CYS A 119 -9.80 7.72 6.57
CA CYS A 119 -9.61 7.74 8.02
C CYS A 119 -8.68 8.89 8.45
N LYS A 120 -8.68 9.18 9.75
CA LYS A 120 -7.72 10.07 10.41
C LYS A 120 -6.81 9.22 11.30
N VAL A 121 -5.52 9.42 11.19
CA VAL A 121 -4.49 8.64 11.90
C VAL A 121 -3.88 9.55 12.95
N HIS A 122 -3.95 9.13 14.21
CA HIS A 122 -3.36 9.83 15.34
C HIS A 122 -2.10 9.10 15.77
N CYS A 123 -0.98 9.82 15.82
CA CYS A 123 0.33 9.31 16.18
C CYS A 123 0.83 9.94 17.47
N SER A 124 1.77 9.25 18.13
CA SER A 124 2.42 9.73 19.35
C SER A 124 3.03 11.12 19.18
N GLY A 125 2.91 11.95 20.21
CA GLY A 125 3.35 13.35 20.19
C GLY A 125 2.36 14.30 19.50
N GLY A 126 1.09 13.90 19.36
CA GLY A 126 0.00 14.76 18.86
C GLY A 126 0.01 15.00 17.35
N LYS A 127 0.93 14.37 16.60
CA LYS A 127 0.90 14.40 15.13
C LYS A 127 -0.32 13.65 14.61
N SER A 128 -0.96 14.19 13.58
CA SER A 128 -2.09 13.53 12.92
C SER A 128 -2.04 13.69 11.42
N TYR A 129 -2.50 12.65 10.72
CA TYR A 129 -2.48 12.54 9.27
C TYR A 129 -3.88 12.15 8.77
N THR A 130 -4.19 12.54 7.54
CA THR A 130 -5.49 12.27 6.92
C THR A 130 -5.28 11.38 5.73
N ILE A 131 -5.87 10.18 5.73
CA ILE A 131 -5.72 9.23 4.63
C ILE A 131 -6.85 9.44 3.64
N TYR A 132 -6.50 9.61 2.37
CA TYR A 132 -7.45 9.92 1.30
C TYR A 132 -7.73 8.70 0.42
N SER A 133 -8.88 8.73 -0.23
CA SER A 133 -9.32 7.71 -1.19
C SER A 133 -8.36 7.57 -2.36
N CYS A 134 -7.72 8.67 -2.76
CA CYS A 134 -6.82 8.85 -3.90
C CYS A 134 -7.39 8.51 -5.28
N ILE A 135 -8.53 7.81 -5.33
CA ILE A 135 -9.34 7.49 -6.50
C ILE A 135 -10.84 7.56 -6.16
N LYS A 136 -11.64 7.98 -7.13
CA LYS A 136 -13.10 7.97 -7.14
C LYS A 136 -13.62 6.57 -7.46
N GLY A 137 -14.59 6.10 -6.68
CA GLY A 137 -15.14 4.75 -6.82
C GLY A 137 -16.21 4.43 -5.79
N LYS A 138 -16.53 3.14 -5.64
CA LYS A 138 -17.35 2.62 -4.54
C LYS A 138 -16.45 2.00 -3.48
N LEU A 139 -16.60 2.41 -2.23
CA LEU A 139 -15.95 1.77 -1.09
C LEU A 139 -16.50 0.34 -0.95
N VAL A 140 -15.62 -0.66 -1.09
CA VAL A 140 -15.96 -2.07 -0.88
C VAL A 140 -15.79 -2.42 0.59
N GLU A 141 -14.68 -2.01 1.19
CA GLU A 141 -14.27 -2.39 2.55
C GLU A 141 -13.29 -1.34 3.10
N VAL A 142 -13.30 -1.12 4.41
CA VAL A 142 -12.17 -0.52 5.14
C VAL A 142 -11.57 -1.57 6.06
N ASN A 143 -10.26 -1.47 6.31
CA ASN A 143 -9.59 -2.41 7.20
C ASN A 143 -9.92 -2.10 8.67
N GLU A 144 -11.01 -2.68 9.17
CA GLU A 144 -11.46 -2.52 10.56
C GLU A 144 -10.43 -3.01 11.59
N ILE A 145 -9.48 -3.88 11.20
CA ILE A 145 -8.40 -4.33 12.08
C ILE A 145 -7.57 -3.14 12.55
N LEU A 146 -7.39 -2.08 11.74
CA LEU A 146 -6.68 -0.85 12.11
C LEU A 146 -7.29 -0.10 13.30
N PHE A 147 -8.56 -0.33 13.63
CA PHE A 147 -9.17 0.23 14.84
C PHE A 147 -8.60 -0.41 16.12
N SER A 148 -8.23 -1.70 16.06
CA SER A 148 -7.72 -2.49 17.20
C SER A 148 -6.19 -2.66 17.19
N HIS A 149 -5.59 -2.73 16.01
CA HIS A 149 -4.15 -2.92 15.77
C HIS A 149 -3.63 -1.80 14.84
N PRO A 150 -3.67 -0.52 15.28
CA PRO A 150 -3.38 0.62 14.41
C PRO A 150 -1.95 0.65 13.85
N GLN A 151 -0.99 0.02 14.53
CA GLN A 151 0.41 -0.02 14.11
C GLN A 151 0.65 -0.82 12.80
N LEU A 152 -0.28 -1.70 12.40
CA LEU A 152 -0.20 -2.45 11.14
C LEU A 152 -0.08 -1.52 9.92
N LEU A 153 -0.68 -0.31 9.99
CA LEU A 153 -0.58 0.74 8.97
C LEU A 153 0.89 1.10 8.63
N VAL A 154 1.79 0.98 9.60
CA VAL A 154 3.23 1.30 9.48
C VAL A 154 4.05 0.04 9.22
N GLU A 155 3.75 -1.05 9.92
CA GLU A 155 4.55 -2.28 9.86
C GLU A 155 4.32 -3.08 8.57
N LYS A 156 3.10 -3.04 8.04
CA LYS A 156 2.63 -3.91 6.95
C LYS A 156 1.71 -3.17 5.95
N PRO A 157 2.04 -1.94 5.49
CA PRO A 157 1.12 -1.08 4.72
C PRO A 157 0.53 -1.76 3.49
N ASN A 158 1.32 -2.59 2.79
CA ASN A 158 0.91 -3.27 1.56
C ASN A 158 0.23 -4.63 1.78
N THR A 159 0.11 -5.11 3.03
CA THR A 159 -0.53 -6.39 3.36
C THR A 159 -1.60 -6.23 4.45
N GLU A 160 -1.30 -6.55 5.70
CA GLU A 160 -2.25 -6.48 6.83
C GLU A 160 -2.62 -5.04 7.23
N GLY A 161 -1.79 -4.06 6.83
CA GLY A 161 -1.95 -2.63 7.10
C GLY A 161 -2.63 -1.83 6.00
N TYR A 162 -3.24 -2.48 5.00
CA TYR A 162 -4.00 -1.79 3.97
C TYR A 162 -5.14 -0.95 4.58
N VAL A 163 -5.59 0.11 3.92
CA VAL A 163 -6.58 1.04 4.49
C VAL A 163 -8.00 0.77 3.99
N ALA A 164 -8.16 0.65 2.67
CA ALA A 164 -9.46 0.46 2.04
C ALA A 164 -9.37 -0.31 0.72
N ILE A 165 -10.47 -0.96 0.36
CA ILE A 165 -10.67 -1.58 -0.96
C ILE A 165 -11.73 -0.78 -1.71
N ILE A 166 -11.42 -0.34 -2.92
CA ILE A 166 -12.28 0.51 -3.75
C ILE A 166 -12.51 -0.18 -5.10
N LEU A 167 -13.77 -0.15 -5.56
CA LEU A 167 -14.14 -0.57 -6.91
C LEU A 167 -14.33 0.66 -7.80
N VAL A 168 -13.44 0.83 -8.79
CA VAL A 168 -13.49 1.95 -9.74
C VAL A 168 -14.54 1.69 -10.82
N ARG A 169 -15.22 2.74 -11.31
CA ARG A 169 -16.14 2.62 -12.45
C ARG A 169 -15.34 2.47 -13.74
N LEU A 170 -15.81 1.65 -14.67
CA LEU A 170 -15.15 1.47 -15.98
C LEU A 170 -14.97 2.80 -16.74
N SER A 171 -15.97 3.70 -16.69
CA SER A 171 -15.92 5.05 -17.28
C SER A 171 -14.86 5.97 -16.65
N ASP A 172 -14.51 5.71 -15.40
CA ASP A 172 -13.68 6.58 -14.56
C ASP A 172 -12.29 5.95 -14.35
N TYR A 173 -11.92 4.90 -15.11
CA TYR A 173 -10.69 4.14 -14.86
C TYR A 173 -9.46 4.82 -15.46
N ASP A 174 -9.36 4.86 -16.80
CA ASP A 174 -8.13 5.30 -17.47
C ASP A 174 -7.75 6.75 -17.09
N SER A 175 -8.73 7.65 -17.05
CA SER A 175 -8.55 9.05 -16.64
C SER A 175 -8.06 9.24 -15.20
N GLN A 176 -8.29 8.26 -14.32
CA GLN A 176 -7.79 8.31 -12.95
C GLN A 176 -6.41 7.68 -12.76
N PHE A 177 -6.06 6.68 -13.58
CA PHE A 177 -4.72 6.09 -13.52
C PHE A 177 -3.68 6.89 -14.32
N GLN A 178 -4.11 7.70 -15.30
CA GLN A 178 -3.25 8.64 -16.04
C GLN A 178 -2.61 9.74 -15.17
N ARG A 179 -3.23 10.11 -14.05
CA ARG A 179 -2.66 11.09 -13.09
C ARG A 179 -1.82 10.47 -11.97
N LEU A 180 -1.66 9.15 -11.96
CA LEU A 180 -0.89 8.42 -10.95
C LEU A 180 0.43 7.93 -11.55
N ILE A 181 1.53 8.24 -10.87
CA ILE A 181 2.86 7.83 -11.31
C ILE A 181 3.09 6.33 -11.05
N SER A 182 3.96 5.73 -11.84
CA SER A 182 4.45 4.35 -11.69
C SER A 182 5.39 4.20 -10.49
N GLU A 183 5.76 2.95 -10.20
CA GLU A 183 6.71 2.61 -9.15
C GLU A 183 8.13 3.13 -9.43
N ASP A 184 8.56 3.07 -10.70
CA ASP A 184 9.87 3.61 -11.13
C ASP A 184 9.92 5.14 -10.95
N GLU A 185 8.91 5.86 -11.45
CA GLU A 185 8.77 7.32 -11.28
C GLU A 185 8.69 7.72 -9.80
N TYR A 186 8.03 6.91 -8.95
CA TYR A 186 8.02 7.15 -7.50
C TYR A 186 9.39 6.91 -6.86
N GLY A 187 10.16 5.92 -7.34
CA GLY A 187 11.55 5.70 -6.93
C GLY A 187 12.46 6.89 -7.25
N GLU A 188 12.27 7.53 -8.40
CA GLU A 188 12.97 8.76 -8.79
C GLU A 188 12.60 9.95 -7.87
N VAL A 189 11.32 10.11 -7.53
CA VAL A 189 10.84 11.11 -6.56
C VAL A 189 11.46 10.90 -5.18
N LEU A 190 11.51 9.66 -4.67
CA LEU A 190 12.15 9.34 -3.39
C LEU A 190 13.65 9.63 -3.39
N SER A 191 14.34 9.26 -4.47
CA SER A 191 15.78 9.52 -4.64
C SER A 191 16.08 11.02 -4.69
N SER A 192 15.23 11.80 -5.37
CA SER A 192 15.37 13.26 -5.47
C SER A 192 15.20 13.93 -4.11
N ARG A 193 14.14 13.57 -3.36
CA ARG A 193 13.88 14.08 -2.01
C ARG A 193 14.98 13.71 -1.00
N ALA A 194 15.62 12.55 -1.15
CA ALA A 194 16.77 12.17 -0.32
C ALA A 194 17.99 13.07 -0.58
N ASN A 195 18.31 13.32 -1.86
CA ASN A 195 19.42 14.20 -2.25
C ASN A 195 19.22 15.68 -1.83
N GLU A 196 17.97 16.13 -1.67
CA GLU A 196 17.66 17.47 -1.16
C GLU A 196 17.94 17.62 0.33
N LEU A 197 17.72 16.55 1.13
CA LEU A 197 17.97 16.54 2.57
C LEU A 197 19.48 16.51 2.91
N ASP A 198 20.29 15.89 2.06
CA ASP A 198 21.76 15.83 2.21
C ASP A 198 22.49 17.08 1.71
N ARG A 199 21.77 18.08 1.17
CA ARG A 199 22.39 19.35 0.74
C ARG A 199 22.70 20.21 1.99
N PRO A 200 23.97 20.56 2.26
CA PRO A 200 24.29 21.44 3.36
C PRO A 200 23.63 22.81 3.15
N GLU A 201 22.97 23.33 4.19
CA GLU A 201 22.46 24.71 4.19
C GLU A 201 23.60 25.66 3.82
N THR A 202 23.44 26.38 2.71
CA THR A 202 24.40 27.40 2.33
C THR A 202 24.28 28.56 3.32
N LEU A 203 25.18 28.58 4.30
CA LEU A 203 25.40 29.69 5.24
C LEU A 203 25.39 31.02 4.47
N THR A 204 24.31 31.79 4.64
CA THR A 204 24.23 33.19 4.22
C THR A 204 25.08 34.02 5.16
N LEU A 205 26.39 34.01 4.90
CA LEU A 205 27.37 34.88 5.55
C LEU A 205 27.18 36.33 5.07
N GLU A 206 26.19 37.03 5.61
CA GLU A 206 26.18 38.50 5.61
C GLU A 206 27.23 39.00 6.62
N GLY A 207 28.50 38.88 6.24
CA GLY A 207 29.63 39.43 6.97
C GLY A 207 29.69 40.94 6.84
N GLY A 208 29.31 41.66 7.91
CA GLY A 208 29.34 43.13 7.93
C GLY A 208 30.72 43.74 8.22
N LYS A 209 30.83 45.05 7.92
CA LYS A 209 31.64 46.11 8.59
C LYS A 209 31.35 47.44 7.86
N HIS A 210 30.81 48.53 8.41
CA HIS A 210 31.01 49.27 9.68
C HIS A 210 32.06 50.40 9.60
N ALA A 211 31.58 51.62 9.33
CA ALA A 211 32.07 52.96 9.71
C ALA A 211 30.97 53.95 9.25
N GLY A 212 30.48 54.93 10.01
CA GLY A 212 30.99 55.56 11.23
C GLY A 212 31.48 56.97 10.93
N ASN A 213 30.61 58.00 11.10
CA ASN A 213 30.93 59.39 11.44
C ASN A 213 29.67 60.29 11.46
N ASP A 214 29.28 60.72 12.66
CA ASP A 214 28.58 61.99 12.99
C ASP A 214 29.63 63.00 13.50
N PRO A 215 29.30 64.26 13.89
CA PRO A 215 28.26 65.22 13.46
C PRO A 215 29.00 66.41 12.76
N PRO A 216 28.71 67.74 12.90
CA PRO A 216 27.50 68.53 13.23
C PRO A 216 26.95 69.29 11.98
N THR A 217 25.97 70.19 12.02
CA THR A 217 25.36 71.05 13.08
C THR A 217 23.86 71.17 12.87
#